data_AF-A0A1H0I0M8-F1
#
_entry.id   AF-A0A1H0I0M8-F1
#
_cell.length_a   1.000
_cell.length_b   1.000
_cell.length_c   1.000
_cell.angle_alpha   90.00
_cell.angle_beta   90.00
_cell.angle_gamma   90.00
#
_symmetry.space_group_name_H-M   'P 1'
#
loop_
_entity.id
_entity.type
_entity.pdbx_description
1 polymer ?
#
loop_
_entity_poly.entity_id
_entity_poly.type
_entity_poly.pdbx_seq_one_letter_code
_entity_poly.pdbx_strand_id
1 'polypeptide(L)' 'MQPLLRIAGAWPYLIAIFLNAFVDLGHKIVIQNTIFKSYDGETQVVLTALVNGLILLPFIVLFSPAGHVADSYPPLSA' A
#
# COMPACT_ATOMS: atom_id res chain seq x y z
N MET A 1 -27.15 -17.62 0.42
CA MET A 1 -25.91 -16.86 0.18
C MET A 1 -26.15 -15.96 -1.01
N GLN A 2 -26.34 -14.65 -0.79
CA GLN A 2 -26.38 -13.71 -1.92
C GLN A 2 -24.96 -13.57 -2.48
N PRO A 3 -24.76 -13.59 -3.80
CA PRO A 3 -23.43 -13.36 -4.38
C PRO A 3 -22.93 -11.99 -3.94
N LEU A 4 -21.75 -11.89 -3.31
CA LEU A 4 -21.14 -10.60 -2.91
C LEU A 4 -21.05 -9.61 -4.09
N LEU A 5 -20.94 -10.14 -5.32
CA LEU A 5 -20.88 -9.37 -6.57
C LEU A 5 -22.22 -8.75 -6.99
N ARG A 6 -23.34 -9.09 -6.34
CA ARG A 6 -24.67 -8.51 -6.62
C ARG A 6 -24.97 -7.26 -5.81
N ILE A 7 -24.11 -6.89 -4.86
CA ILE A 7 -24.27 -5.67 -4.07
C ILE A 7 -23.95 -4.46 -4.95
N ALA A 8 -24.83 -3.46 -4.96
CA ALA A 8 -24.61 -2.22 -5.70
C ALA A 8 -23.31 -1.56 -5.20
N GLY A 9 -22.36 -1.33 -6.11
CA GLY A 9 -21.03 -0.77 -5.77
C GLY A 9 -19.93 -1.81 -5.50
N ALA A 10 -20.21 -3.11 -5.52
CA ALA A 10 -19.20 -4.15 -5.31
C ALA A 10 -18.08 -4.10 -6.37
N TRP A 11 -18.44 -3.93 -7.65
CA TRP A 11 -17.47 -3.84 -8.74
C TRP A 11 -16.54 -2.62 -8.66
N PRO A 12 -17.05 -1.37 -8.51
CA PRO A 12 -16.21 -0.21 -8.26
C PRO A 12 -15.27 -0.35 -7.05
N TYR A 13 -15.77 -0.92 -5.94
CA TYR A 13 -14.98 -1.15 -4.74
C TYR A 13 -13.84 -2.15 -4.96
N LEU A 14 -14.13 -3.27 -5.65
CA LEU A 14 -13.12 -4.27 -5.99
C LEU A 14 -12.02 -3.70 -6.90
N ILE A 15 -12.38 -2.87 -7.89
CA ILE A 15 -11.42 -2.19 -8.75
C ILE A 15 -10.56 -1.23 -7.93
N ALA A 16 -11.16 -0.46 -7.02
CA ALA A 16 -10.42 0.49 -6.17
C ALA A 16 -9.38 -0.23 -5.28
N ILE A 17 -9.77 -1.33 -4.62
CA ILE A 17 -8.84 -2.14 -3.82
C ILE A 17 -7.76 -2.75 -4.69
N PHE A 18 -8.12 -3.28 -5.87
CA PHE A 18 -7.16 -3.87 -6.79
C PHE A 18 -6.11 -2.86 -7.23
N LEU A 19 -6.52 -1.67 -7.65
CA LEU A 19 -5.59 -0.60 -8.04
C LEU A 19 -4.70 -0.17 -6.87
N ASN A 20 -5.25 -0.07 -5.66
CA ASN A 20 -4.49 0.27 -4.46
C ASN A 20 -3.38 -0.77 -4.19
N ALA A 21 -3.73 -2.06 -4.19
CA ALA A 21 -2.78 -3.15 -3.96
C ALA A 21 -1.76 -3.29 -5.11
N PHE A 22 -2.19 -3.09 -6.36
CA PHE A 22 -1.32 -3.16 -7.53
C PHE A 22 -0.27 -2.06 -7.52
N VAL A 23 -0.68 -0.81 -7.25
CA VAL A 23 0.26 0.31 -7.16
C VAL A 23 1.23 0.08 -6.00
N ASP A 24 0.74 -0.40 -4.85
CA ASP A 24 1.58 -0.68 -3.69
C ASP A 24 2.67 -1.73 -3.97
N LEU A 25 2.31 -2.78 -4.70
CA LEU A 25 3.26 -3.80 -5.14
C LEU A 25 4.21 -3.27 -6.22
N GLY A 26 3.67 -2.52 -7.19
CA GLY A 26 4.42 -2.01 -8.33
C GLY A 26 5.54 -1.06 -7.94
N HIS A 27 5.28 -0.12 -7.02
CA HIS A 27 6.32 0.82 -6.58
C HIS A 27 7.44 0.11 -5.80
N LYS A 28 7.11 -0.86 -4.95
CA LYS A 28 8.10 -1.68 -4.22
C LYS A 28 9.02 -2.44 -5.17
N ILE A 29 8.45 -3.07 -6.22
CA ILE A 29 9.19 -3.83 -7.22
C ILE A 29 10.07 -2.92 -8.10
N VAL A 30 9.52 -1.80 -8.60
CA VAL A 30 10.26 -0.89 -9.48
C VAL A 30 11.47 -0.30 -8.76
N ILE A 31 11.30 0.19 -7.52
CA ILE A 31 12.40 0.80 -6.77
C ILE A 31 13.51 -0.22 -6.48
N GLN A 32 13.15 -1.44 -6.05
CA GLN A 32 14.15 -2.49 -5.80
C GLN A 32 14.89 -2.89 -7.08
N ASN A 33 14.19 -3.02 -8.21
CA ASN A 33 14.82 -3.35 -9.49
C ASN A 33 15.74 -2.24 -10.02
N THR A 34 15.39 -0.97 -9.77
CA THR A 34 16.29 0.14 -10.09
C THR A 34 17.57 0.05 -9.29
N ILE A 35 17.50 -0.27 -7.99
CA ILE A 35 18.70 -0.46 -7.16
C ILE A 35 19.54 -1.63 -7.67
N PHE A 36 18.91 -2.76 -8.00
CA PHE A 36 19.56 -3.94 -8.56
C PHE A 36 20.24 -3.70 -9.92
N LYS A 37 19.76 -2.74 -10.72
CA LYS A 37 20.37 -2.40 -12.01
C LYS A 37 21.40 -1.29 -11.94
N SER A 38 21.33 -0.43 -10.94
CA SER A 38 22.19 0.76 -10.82
C SER A 38 23.36 0.57 -9.87
N TYR A 39 23.32 -0.42 -8.97
CA TYR A 39 24.34 -0.65 -7.96
C TYR A 39 24.68 -2.15 -7.85
N ASP A 40 25.95 -2.43 -7.56
CA ASP A 40 26.47 -3.78 -7.33
C ASP A 40 27.03 -3.93 -5.90
N GLY A 41 27.12 -5.19 -5.45
CA GLY A 41 27.84 -5.56 -4.24
C GLY A 41 27.22 -5.03 -2.93
N GLU A 42 28.07 -4.59 -2.01
CA GLU A 42 27.66 -4.15 -0.66
C GLU A 42 26.71 -2.95 -0.70
N THR A 43 26.96 -2.00 -1.61
CA THR A 43 26.13 -0.80 -1.82
C THR A 43 24.68 -1.15 -2.14
N GLN A 44 24.45 -2.18 -2.96
CA GLN A 44 23.12 -2.64 -3.33
C GLN A 44 22.36 -3.21 -2.12
N VAL A 45 23.04 -3.98 -1.27
CA VAL A 45 22.46 -4.58 -0.06
C VAL A 45 22.04 -3.49 0.93
N VAL A 46 22.91 -2.52 1.18
CA VAL A 46 22.63 -1.39 2.09
C VAL A 46 21.47 -0.53 1.57
N LEU A 47 21.48 -0.19 0.27
CA LEU A 47 20.41 0.63 -0.33
C LEU A 47 19.07 -0.10 -0.34
N THR A 48 19.06 -1.41 -0.57
CA THR A 48 17.84 -2.23 -0.52
C THR A 48 17.27 -2.27 0.90
N ALA A 49 18.11 -2.45 1.91
CA ALA A 49 17.68 -2.42 3.31
C ALA A 49 17.13 -1.04 3.71
N LEU A 50 17.78 0.04 3.30
CA LEU A 50 17.34 1.41 3.54
C LEU A 50 15.98 1.69 2.89
N VAL A 51 15.82 1.35 1.63
CA VAL A 51 14.56 1.56 0.90
C VAL A 51 13.42 0.76 1.52
N ASN A 52 13.66 -0.50 1.90
CA ASN A 52 12.64 -1.30 2.59
C ASN A 52 12.22 -0.67 3.93
N GLY A 53 13.16 -0.09 4.68
CA GLY A 53 12.85 0.68 5.89
C GLY A 53 12.03 1.94 5.59
N LEU A 54 12.45 2.74 4.60
CA LEU A 54 11.78 3.98 4.20
C LEU A 54 10.35 3.75 3.69
N ILE A 55 10.11 2.62 3.01
CA ILE A 55 8.77 2.25 2.53
C ILE A 55 7.81 1.99 3.69
N LEU A 56 8.29 1.52 4.85
CA LEU A 56 7.46 1.24 6.02
C LEU A 56 7.15 2.47 6.87
N LEU A 57 8.05 3.46 6.90
CA LEU A 57 7.89 4.69 7.68
C LEU A 57 6.54 5.41 7.48
N PRO A 58 6.05 5.67 6.25
CA PRO A 58 4.78 6.34 6.06
C PRO A 58 3.60 5.51 6.60
N PHE A 59 3.63 4.18 6.47
CA PHE A 59 2.59 3.32 7.03
C PHE A 59 2.55 3.40 8.56
N ILE A 60 3.70 3.43 9.22
CA ILE A 60 3.80 3.51 10.68
C ILE A 60 3.39 4.91 11.17
N VAL A 61 3.91 5.96 10.53
CA VAL A 61 3.62 7.36 10.91
C VAL A 61 2.15 7.70 10.72
N LEU A 62 1.55 7.24 9.62
CA LEU A 62 0.16 7.55 9.30
C LEU A 62 -0.85 6.68 10.07
N PHE A 63 -0.39 5.62 10.75
CA PHE A 63 -1.28 4.72 11.49
C PHE A 63 -2.09 5.46 12.58
N SER A 64 -1.43 6.28 13.39
CA SER A 64 -2.07 7.04 14.47
C SER A 64 -3.04 8.13 13.99
N PRO A 65 -2.67 9.04 13.06
CA PRO A 65 -3.60 10.04 12.54
C PRO A 65 -4.73 9.39 11.72
N ALA A 66 -4.49 8.29 10.99
CA ALA A 66 -5.56 7.57 10.32
C ALA A 66 -6.57 6.99 11.31
N GLY A 67 -6.10 6.42 12.42
CA GLY A 67 -6.97 5.96 13.51
C GLY A 67 -7.80 7.09 14.12
N HIS A 68 -7.18 8.23 14.41
CA HIS A 68 -7.89 9.40 14.95
C HIS A 68 -8.98 9.93 13.99
N VAL A 69 -8.69 9.97 12.69
CA VAL A 69 -9.68 10.38 11.67
C VAL A 69 -10.81 9.36 11.57
N ALA A 70 -10.51 8.06 11.59
CA ALA A 70 -11.52 7.00 11.54
C ALA A 70 -12.47 7.05 12.76
N ASP A 71 -11.94 7.30 13.95
CA ASP A 71 -12.73 7.41 15.18
C ASP A 71 -13.57 8.70 15.23
N SER A 72 -13.06 9.79 14.67
CA SER A 72 -13.74 11.09 14.64
C SER A 72 -14.84 11.17 13.59
N TYR A 73 -14.74 10.39 12.52
CA TYR A 73 -15.71 10.35 11.42
C TYR A 73 -16.16 8.90 11.15
N PRO A 74 -16.98 8.31 12.03
CA PRO A 74 -17.51 6.98 11.80
C PRO A 74 -18.31 6.97 10.48
N PRO A 75 -18.14 5.94 9.62
CA PRO A 75 -18.94 5.82 8.42
C PRO A 75 -20.41 5.76 8.81
N LEU A 76 -21.24 6.61 8.18
CA LEU A 76 -22.69 6.67 8.41
C LEU A 76 -23.27 5.26 8.26
N SER A 77 -23.70 4.68 9.37
CA SER A 77 -24.45 3.43 9.39
C SER A 77 -25.75 3.65 8.61
N ALA A 78 -25.80 3.09 7.40
CA ALA A 78 -27.03 2.91 6.62
C ALA A 78 -27.52 1.47 6.77
#